data_AF-A0A2E4YCF8-F1
#
_entry.id   AF-A0A2E4YCF8-F1
#
_cell.length_a   1.000
_cell.length_b   1.000
_cell.length_c   1.000
_cell.angle_alpha   90.00
_cell.angle_beta   90.00
_cell.angle_gamma   90.00
#
_symmetry.space_group_name_H-M   'P 1'
#
loop_
_entity.id
_entity.type
_entity.pdbx_description
1 polymer ?
#
loop_
_entity_poly.entity_id
_entity_poly.type
_entity_poly.pdbx_seq_one_letter_code
_entity_poly.pdbx_strand_id
1 'polypeptide(L)'
;MNKYVIETAIRENYAAHNSDWDGESSYWKNKGGSTYVVEASSYDEASSVIDLVTSSNNAYEENFFDCYQVDGNFESEFVKSQKQYDPKGWETLYLDNVIRKNSKGDWYMKRGYIVGGFQEGTEYEHLIGKFVGNVDNLSTGECVLKIEGDTRTSLV
;
A
#
# COMPACT_ATOMS: atom_id res chain seq x y z
N MET A 1 -1.05 13.19 -16.88
CA MET A 1 -0.63 13.13 -15.47
C MET A 1 0.57 12.21 -15.41
N ASN A 2 1.63 12.61 -14.74
CA ASN A 2 2.84 11.80 -14.62
C ASN A 2 2.65 10.76 -13.51
N LYS A 3 3.47 9.71 -13.52
CA LYS A 3 3.58 8.78 -12.41
C LYS A 3 4.93 8.96 -11.73
N TYR A 4 4.89 9.02 -10.41
CA TYR A 4 6.05 8.99 -9.56
C TYR A 4 5.95 7.79 -8.63
N VAL A 5 7.08 7.22 -8.28
CA VAL A 5 7.17 6.20 -7.24
C VAL A 5 7.79 6.84 -6.01
N ILE A 6 7.23 6.55 -4.85
CA ILE A 6 7.87 6.76 -3.54
C ILE A 6 8.16 5.38 -2.97
N GLU A 7 9.42 5.14 -2.63
CA GLU A 7 9.85 3.95 -1.91
C GLU A 7 10.13 4.32 -0.45
N THR A 8 9.75 3.43 0.47
CA THR A 8 10.07 3.55 1.89
C THR A 8 10.95 2.40 2.36
N ALA A 9 11.49 2.54 3.57
CA ALA A 9 12.16 1.47 4.30
C ALA A 9 11.58 1.40 5.72
N ILE A 10 11.27 0.17 6.17
CA ILE A 10 10.65 -0.06 7.47
C ILE A 10 11.68 -0.54 8.49
N ARG A 11 11.54 -0.12 9.74
CA ARG A 11 12.18 -0.70 10.92
C ARG A 11 11.11 -1.04 11.94
N GLU A 12 11.14 -2.28 12.43
CA GLU A 12 10.25 -2.72 13.51
C GLU A 12 11.08 -2.93 14.79
N ASN A 13 10.59 -2.43 15.91
CA ASN A 13 11.20 -2.67 17.22
C ASN A 13 10.70 -4.01 17.75
N TYR A 14 11.52 -5.04 17.61
CA TYR A 14 11.16 -6.36 18.06
C TYR A 14 11.05 -6.49 19.58
N ALA A 15 11.61 -5.55 20.35
CA ALA A 15 11.38 -5.51 21.79
C ALA A 15 9.89 -5.26 22.12
N ALA A 16 9.15 -4.56 21.24
CA ALA A 16 7.73 -4.29 21.39
C ALA A 16 6.82 -5.52 21.27
N HIS A 17 7.34 -6.66 20.80
CA HIS A 17 6.60 -7.92 20.82
C HIS A 17 6.61 -8.61 22.19
N ASN A 18 7.46 -8.16 23.12
CA ASN A 18 7.52 -8.74 24.45
C ASN A 18 6.40 -8.19 25.33
N SER A 19 5.76 -9.05 26.11
CA SER A 19 4.64 -8.69 26.98
C SER A 19 5.00 -7.70 28.09
N ASP A 20 6.29 -7.61 28.44
CA ASP A 20 6.88 -6.75 29.46
C ASP A 20 7.60 -5.53 28.87
N TRP A 21 7.35 -5.19 27.61
CA TRP A 21 7.97 -4.03 26.98
C TRP A 21 7.58 -2.72 27.69
N ASP A 22 8.59 -1.93 28.01
CA ASP A 22 8.50 -0.65 28.74
C ASP A 22 8.19 0.54 27.83
N GLY A 23 8.13 0.33 26.51
CA GLY A 23 7.98 1.40 25.52
C GLY A 23 9.29 2.11 25.14
N GLU A 24 10.43 1.73 25.74
CA GLU A 24 11.74 2.39 25.55
C GLU A 24 12.82 1.41 25.05
N SER A 25 12.77 0.16 25.53
CA SER A 25 13.68 -0.92 25.18
C SER A 25 13.72 -1.13 23.66
N SER A 26 14.93 -1.29 23.12
CA SER A 26 15.17 -1.27 21.68
C SER A 26 15.80 -2.55 21.14
N TYR A 27 15.15 -3.17 20.17
CA TYR A 27 15.73 -4.21 19.32
C TYR A 27 15.20 -4.07 17.89
N TRP A 28 15.77 -3.13 17.14
CA TRP A 28 15.28 -2.77 15.81
C TRP A 28 15.73 -3.75 14.72
N LYS A 29 14.80 -4.19 13.88
CA LYS A 29 15.09 -4.96 12.67
C LYS A 29 14.64 -4.20 11.43
N ASN A 30 15.54 -4.08 10.45
CA ASN A 30 15.23 -3.53 9.15
C ASN A 30 14.33 -4.50 8.37
N LYS A 31 13.35 -3.95 7.66
CA LYS A 31 12.38 -4.64 6.80
C LYS A 31 12.32 -3.94 5.44
N GLY A 32 11.80 -4.65 4.44
CA GLY A 32 11.39 -4.00 3.20
C GLY A 32 10.28 -3.01 3.52
N GLY A 33 10.33 -1.83 2.91
CA GLY A 33 9.23 -0.87 3.02
C GLY A 33 8.15 -1.11 1.98
N SER A 34 7.48 -0.03 1.63
CA SER A 34 6.34 0.02 0.74
C SER A 34 6.68 0.79 -0.53
N THR A 35 6.04 0.39 -1.63
CA THR A 35 6.06 1.12 -2.90
C THR A 35 4.73 1.85 -3.08
N TYR A 36 4.78 3.17 -3.28
CA TYR A 36 3.61 4.01 -3.55
C TYR A 36 3.71 4.63 -4.94
N VAL A 37 2.73 4.36 -5.79
CA VAL A 37 2.61 4.94 -7.13
C VAL A 37 1.71 6.17 -7.06
N VAL A 38 2.30 7.35 -7.20
CA VAL A 38 1.61 8.65 -7.09
C VAL A 38 1.34 9.20 -8.49
N GLU A 39 0.07 9.47 -8.78
CA GLU A 39 -0.32 10.22 -9.97
C GLU A 39 -0.35 11.72 -9.66
N ALA A 40 0.60 12.47 -10.26
CA ALA A 40 0.80 13.89 -9.99
C ALA A 40 1.23 14.67 -11.25
N SER A 41 1.15 15.99 -11.24
CA SER A 41 1.59 16.84 -12.35
C SER A 41 3.10 17.13 -12.32
N SER A 42 3.75 17.00 -11.16
CA SER A 42 5.16 17.34 -10.96
C SER A 42 5.78 16.55 -9.81
N TYR A 43 7.11 16.55 -9.72
CA TYR A 43 7.84 15.95 -8.61
C TYR A 43 7.47 16.58 -7.27
N ASP A 44 7.44 17.91 -7.20
CA ASP A 44 7.09 18.64 -5.97
C ASP A 44 5.68 18.31 -5.47
N GLU A 45 4.73 18.08 -6.39
CA GLU A 45 3.41 17.62 -6.01
C GLU A 45 3.45 16.18 -5.50
N ALA A 46 4.18 15.28 -6.17
CA ALA A 46 4.30 13.89 -5.72
C ALA A 46 4.99 13.78 -4.36
N SER A 47 6.08 14.53 -4.13
CA SER A 47 6.84 14.50 -2.88
C SER A 47 6.05 15.05 -1.69
N SER A 48 5.00 15.84 -1.91
CA SER A 48 4.07 16.25 -0.84
C SER A 48 3.34 15.09 -0.16
N VAL A 49 3.36 13.90 -0.76
CA VAL A 49 2.76 12.67 -0.21
C VAL A 49 3.67 11.97 0.79
N ILE A 50 4.98 12.25 0.81
CA ILE A 50 5.97 11.53 1.64
C ILE A 50 5.55 11.51 3.12
N ASP A 51 5.28 12.68 3.68
CA ASP A 51 4.88 12.81 5.10
C ASP A 51 3.53 12.14 5.41
N LEU A 52 2.69 11.91 4.40
CA LEU A 52 1.39 11.24 4.56
C LEU A 52 1.50 9.72 4.59
N VAL A 53 2.62 9.15 4.11
CA VAL A 53 2.83 7.71 4.02
C VAL A 53 3.97 7.20 4.91
N THR A 54 4.74 8.09 5.51
CA THR A 54 5.74 7.75 6.53
C THR A 54 5.19 7.94 7.93
N SER A 55 5.63 7.13 8.88
CA SER A 55 5.28 7.30 10.29
C SER A 55 6.36 6.74 11.21
N SER A 56 6.45 7.25 12.43
CA SER A 56 7.43 6.78 13.41
C SER A 56 6.86 6.84 14.83
N ASN A 57 7.14 5.79 15.60
CA ASN A 57 6.92 5.70 17.04
C ASN A 57 7.95 4.72 17.65
N ASN A 58 7.88 4.46 18.95
CA ASN A 58 8.86 3.61 19.64
C ASN A 58 8.81 2.12 19.23
N ALA A 59 7.77 1.69 18.52
CA ALA A 59 7.59 0.32 18.05
C ALA A 59 7.86 0.14 16.53
N TYR A 60 7.77 1.22 15.75
CA TYR A 60 7.73 1.18 14.29
C TYR A 60 8.29 2.46 13.67
N GLU A 61 9.04 2.32 12.59
CA GLU A 61 9.43 3.43 11.71
C GLU A 61 9.22 3.04 10.25
N GLU A 62 8.57 3.89 9.48
CA GLU A 62 8.57 3.87 8.03
C GLU A 62 9.19 5.16 7.53
N ASN A 63 10.36 5.03 6.93
CA ASN A 63 11.19 6.16 6.52
C ASN A 63 11.18 6.28 5.00
N PHE A 64 11.17 7.52 4.51
CA PHE A 64 11.40 7.82 3.10
C PHE A 64 12.75 7.27 2.62
N PHE A 65 12.76 6.62 1.46
CA PHE A 65 13.98 6.12 0.82
C PHE A 65 14.29 6.87 -0.47
N ASP A 66 13.36 6.89 -1.43
CA ASP A 66 13.56 7.58 -2.70
C ASP A 66 12.23 8.00 -3.34
N CYS A 67 12.28 9.00 -4.22
CA CYS A 67 11.18 9.38 -5.10
C CYS A 67 11.69 9.63 -6.52
N TYR A 68 11.08 9.01 -7.51
CA TYR A 68 11.50 9.12 -8.91
C TYR A 68 10.33 8.99 -9.88
N GLN A 69 10.47 9.60 -11.06
CA GLN A 69 9.45 9.53 -12.11
C GLN A 69 9.54 8.19 -12.86
N VAL A 70 8.38 7.65 -13.24
CA VAL A 70 8.26 6.38 -13.99
C VAL A 70 7.28 6.51 -15.15
N ASP A 71 7.28 5.52 -16.04
CA ASP A 71 6.35 5.43 -17.17
C ASP A 71 4.89 5.19 -16.71
N GLY A 72 3.95 5.58 -17.57
CA GLY A 72 2.50 5.47 -17.29
C GLY A 72 2.01 4.03 -17.05
N ASN A 73 2.70 3.02 -17.58
CA ASN A 73 2.42 1.60 -17.40
C ASN A 73 3.29 0.94 -16.33
N PHE A 74 3.95 1.74 -15.48
CA PHE A 74 4.77 1.22 -14.40
C PHE A 74 4.01 0.23 -13.51
N GLU A 75 4.74 -0.79 -13.09
CA GLU A 75 4.37 -1.81 -12.12
C GLU A 75 5.66 -2.16 -11.35
N SER A 76 5.57 -2.31 -10.03
CA SER A 76 6.76 -2.66 -9.23
C SER A 76 7.29 -4.05 -9.56
N GLU A 77 8.58 -4.27 -9.27
CA GLU A 77 9.18 -5.60 -9.42
C GLU A 77 8.50 -6.65 -8.52
N PHE A 78 7.94 -6.22 -7.38
CA PHE A 78 7.16 -7.11 -6.52
C PHE A 78 5.89 -7.62 -7.21
N VAL A 79 5.12 -6.75 -7.85
CA VAL A 79 3.92 -7.17 -8.59
C VAL A 79 4.29 -8.01 -9.82
N LYS A 80 5.33 -7.61 -10.57
CA LYS A 80 5.80 -8.37 -11.74
C LYS A 80 6.26 -9.78 -11.39
N SER A 81 7.04 -9.91 -10.32
CA SER A 81 7.56 -11.20 -9.86
C SER A 81 6.46 -12.16 -9.41
N GLN A 82 5.41 -11.66 -8.74
CA GLN A 82 4.24 -12.47 -8.40
C GLN A 82 3.54 -13.02 -9.65
N LYS A 83 3.31 -12.16 -10.66
CA LYS A 83 2.70 -12.60 -11.94
C LYS A 83 3.55 -13.59 -12.72
N GLN A 84 4.88 -13.46 -12.63
CA GLN A 84 5.80 -14.41 -13.25
C GLN A 84 5.78 -15.76 -12.52
N TYR A 85 5.75 -15.72 -11.19
CA TYR A 85 5.73 -16.92 -10.35
C TYR A 85 4.41 -17.68 -10.49
N ASP A 86 3.29 -16.98 -10.51
CA ASP A 86 1.95 -17.55 -10.64
C ASP A 86 1.14 -16.88 -11.75
N PRO A 87 1.42 -17.23 -13.02
CA PRO A 87 0.75 -16.63 -14.18
C PRO A 87 -0.72 -17.04 -14.32
N LYS A 88 -1.18 -18.04 -13.56
CA LYS A 88 -2.57 -18.50 -13.59
C LYS A 88 -3.43 -17.86 -12.49
N GLY A 89 -2.83 -17.11 -11.57
CA GLY A 89 -3.53 -16.43 -10.49
C GLY A 89 -4.18 -17.39 -9.51
N TRP A 90 -3.51 -18.50 -9.18
CA TRP A 90 -3.91 -19.38 -8.09
C TRP A 90 -3.73 -18.70 -6.73
N GLU A 91 -2.62 -18.00 -6.51
CA GLU A 91 -2.26 -17.27 -5.30
C GLU A 91 -2.86 -15.85 -5.30
N THR A 92 -2.92 -15.21 -4.12
CA THR A 92 -3.27 -13.79 -4.02
C THR A 92 -2.23 -12.94 -4.73
N LEU A 93 -2.67 -12.06 -5.64
CA LEU A 93 -1.81 -11.07 -6.28
C LEU A 93 -1.93 -9.73 -5.53
N TYR A 94 -0.93 -9.39 -4.74
CA TYR A 94 -0.83 -8.08 -4.10
C TYR A 94 -0.47 -7.01 -5.13
N LEU A 95 -1.11 -5.85 -5.05
CA LEU A 95 -0.94 -4.75 -6.00
C LEU A 95 -0.21 -3.57 -5.36
N ASP A 96 0.40 -2.74 -6.21
CA ASP A 96 0.99 -1.46 -5.81
C ASP A 96 -0.05 -0.54 -5.14
N ASN A 97 0.37 0.22 -4.13
CA ASN A 97 -0.45 1.26 -3.53
C ASN A 97 -0.54 2.44 -4.49
N VAL A 98 -1.75 2.79 -4.96
CA VAL A 98 -1.92 3.88 -5.93
C VAL A 98 -2.53 5.10 -5.26
N ILE A 99 -1.84 6.24 -5.36
CA ILE A 99 -2.22 7.50 -4.73
C ILE A 99 -2.66 8.52 -5.78
N ARG A 100 -3.82 9.13 -5.57
CA ARG A 100 -4.41 10.14 -6.46
C ARG A 100 -4.94 11.32 -5.69
N LYS A 101 -4.89 12.49 -6.30
CA LYS A 101 -5.47 13.71 -5.78
C LYS A 101 -6.89 13.92 -6.30
N ASN A 102 -7.81 14.34 -5.44
CA ASN A 102 -9.12 14.82 -5.88
C ASN A 102 -9.06 16.28 -6.38
N SER A 103 -10.18 16.81 -6.84
CA SER A 103 -10.29 18.22 -7.30
C SER A 103 -10.21 19.26 -6.17
N LYS A 104 -10.33 18.84 -4.91
CA LYS A 104 -10.22 19.71 -3.72
C LYS A 104 -8.79 19.76 -3.16
N GLY A 105 -7.89 18.92 -3.66
CA GLY A 105 -6.51 18.83 -3.23
C GLY A 105 -6.20 17.72 -2.22
N ASP A 106 -7.18 16.91 -1.84
CA ASP A 106 -6.98 15.80 -0.89
C ASP A 106 -6.39 14.58 -1.60
N TRP A 107 -5.53 13.86 -0.89
CA TRP A 107 -4.86 12.66 -1.38
C TRP A 107 -5.58 11.40 -0.92
N TYR A 108 -5.78 10.46 -1.84
CA TYR A 108 -6.40 9.16 -1.56
C TYR A 108 -5.50 8.03 -2.02
N MET A 109 -5.33 7.02 -1.16
CA MET A 109 -4.58 5.81 -1.46
C MET A 109 -5.53 4.64 -1.68
N LYS A 110 -5.47 4.00 -2.86
CA LYS A 110 -6.08 2.70 -3.12
C LYS A 110 -5.04 1.61 -2.89
N ARG A 111 -5.33 0.69 -1.96
CA ARG A 111 -4.48 -0.46 -1.62
C ARG A 111 -5.28 -1.75 -1.58
N GLY A 112 -4.67 -2.88 -1.94
CA GLY A 112 -5.36 -4.17 -1.93
C GLY A 112 -4.70 -5.20 -2.82
N TYR A 113 -5.50 -6.20 -3.21
CA TYR A 113 -5.04 -7.37 -3.93
C TYR A 113 -6.12 -7.91 -4.88
N ILE A 114 -5.72 -8.78 -5.80
CA ILE A 114 -6.63 -9.63 -6.56
C ILE A 114 -6.73 -10.98 -5.85
N VAL A 115 -7.95 -11.45 -5.63
CA VAL A 115 -8.20 -12.73 -4.95
C VAL A 115 -7.76 -13.89 -5.85
N GLY A 116 -6.92 -14.76 -5.30
CA GLY A 116 -6.40 -15.94 -5.99
C GLY A 116 -7.42 -17.07 -6.13
N GLY A 117 -7.19 -17.95 -7.11
CA GLY A 117 -7.99 -19.14 -7.38
C GLY A 117 -8.07 -20.15 -6.23
N PHE A 118 -7.17 -20.10 -5.24
CA PHE A 118 -7.20 -20.97 -4.06
C PHE A 118 -8.49 -20.84 -3.22
N GLN A 119 -9.31 -19.83 -3.48
CA GLN A 119 -10.63 -19.65 -2.88
C GLN A 119 -11.75 -20.46 -3.55
N GLU A 120 -11.45 -21.31 -4.54
CA GLU A 120 -12.45 -22.19 -5.17
C GLU A 120 -13.06 -23.13 -4.12
N GLY A 121 -14.39 -23.23 -4.10
CA GLY A 121 -15.13 -24.03 -3.10
C GLY A 121 -15.25 -23.38 -1.72
N THR A 122 -14.79 -22.15 -1.52
CA THR A 122 -15.00 -21.39 -0.28
C THR A 122 -16.15 -20.39 -0.43
N GLU A 123 -16.56 -19.76 0.66
CA GLU A 123 -17.54 -18.65 0.63
C GLU A 123 -17.05 -17.44 -0.20
N TYR A 124 -15.74 -17.33 -0.47
CA TYR A 124 -15.11 -16.23 -1.22
C TYR A 124 -14.92 -16.54 -2.71
N GLU A 125 -15.37 -17.69 -3.21
CA GLU A 125 -15.22 -18.08 -4.62
C GLU A 125 -15.71 -17.00 -5.59
N HIS A 126 -16.80 -16.31 -5.24
CA HIS A 126 -17.39 -15.21 -6.01
C HIS A 126 -16.48 -13.97 -6.17
N LEU A 127 -15.37 -13.89 -5.43
CA LEU A 127 -14.37 -12.84 -5.49
C LEU A 127 -13.13 -13.23 -6.30
N ILE A 128 -12.95 -14.50 -6.68
CA ILE A 128 -11.78 -14.95 -7.44
C ILE A 128 -11.55 -14.08 -8.68
N GLY A 129 -10.31 -13.63 -8.88
CA GLY A 129 -9.93 -12.74 -9.97
C GLY A 129 -10.41 -11.30 -9.83
N LYS A 130 -11.12 -10.95 -8.73
CA LYS A 130 -11.60 -9.59 -8.46
C LYS A 130 -10.72 -8.88 -7.44
N PHE A 131 -10.75 -7.55 -7.50
CA PHE A 131 -10.05 -6.70 -6.55
C PHE A 131 -10.78 -6.65 -5.20
N VAL A 132 -10.01 -6.82 -4.13
CA VAL A 132 -10.45 -6.56 -2.76
C VAL A 132 -9.45 -5.60 -2.12
N GLY A 133 -9.96 -4.55 -1.49
CA GLY A 133 -9.10 -3.55 -0.87
C GLY A 133 -9.85 -2.34 -0.36
N ASN A 134 -9.09 -1.31 -0.03
CA ASN A 134 -9.58 -0.09 0.60
C ASN A 134 -9.14 1.16 -0.16
N VAL A 135 -9.85 2.26 0.08
CA VAL A 135 -9.41 3.60 -0.24
C VAL A 135 -9.31 4.40 1.04
N ASP A 136 -8.11 4.87 1.36
CA ASP A 136 -7.83 5.72 2.51
C ASP A 136 -7.74 7.18 2.07
N ASN A 137 -8.35 8.09 2.82
CA ASN A 137 -8.12 9.52 2.70
C ASN A 137 -6.88 9.88 3.51
N LEU A 138 -5.76 10.08 2.84
CA LEU A 138 -4.48 10.37 3.48
C LEU A 138 -4.46 11.73 4.18
N SER A 139 -5.32 12.66 3.76
CA SER A 139 -5.44 13.98 4.40
C SER A 139 -6.14 13.92 5.76
N THR A 140 -6.96 12.90 6.02
CA THR A 140 -7.66 12.71 7.31
C THR A 140 -7.14 11.50 8.10
N GLY A 141 -6.43 10.58 7.45
CA GLY A 141 -6.00 9.31 8.04
C GLY A 141 -7.13 8.27 8.11
N GLU A 142 -8.29 8.52 7.49
CA GLU A 142 -9.45 7.64 7.57
C GLU A 142 -9.57 6.71 6.36
N CYS A 143 -9.96 5.47 6.60
CA CYS A 143 -10.41 4.57 5.54
C CYS A 143 -11.83 4.94 5.14
N VAL A 144 -12.04 5.39 3.90
CA VAL A 144 -13.32 5.96 3.46
C VAL A 144 -14.15 5.00 2.60
N LEU A 145 -13.51 4.00 1.99
CA LEU A 145 -14.17 3.06 1.10
C LEU A 145 -13.58 1.66 1.23
N LYS A 146 -14.44 0.65 1.34
CA LYS A 146 -14.11 -0.76 1.12
C LYS A 146 -14.59 -1.19 -0.26
N ILE A 147 -13.77 -1.96 -0.97
CA ILE A 147 -14.10 -2.54 -2.28
C ILE A 147 -14.00 -4.06 -2.18
N GLU A 148 -15.08 -4.75 -2.56
CA GLU A 148 -15.17 -6.21 -2.63
C GLU A 148 -15.71 -6.63 -4.00
N GLY A 149 -14.79 -6.84 -4.93
CA GLY A 149 -15.10 -7.01 -6.34
C GLY A 149 -15.82 -5.79 -6.91
N ASP A 150 -17.10 -5.96 -7.22
CA ASP A 150 -17.94 -4.92 -7.80
C ASP A 150 -18.63 -4.05 -6.74
N THR A 151 -18.66 -4.54 -5.50
CA THR A 151 -19.31 -3.88 -4.36
C THR A 151 -18.39 -2.80 -3.78
N ARG A 152 -18.98 -1.63 -3.52
CA ARG A 152 -18.31 -0.46 -2.95
C ARG A 152 -19.09 -0.01 -1.73
N THR A 153 -18.45 0.01 -0.56
CA THR A 153 -19.08 0.35 0.72
C THR A 153 -18.41 1.59 1.29
N SER A 154 -19.14 2.70 1.38
CA SER A 154 -18.68 3.91 2.11
C SER A 154 -18.58 3.58 3.59
N LEU A 155 -17.49 3.99 4.22
CA LEU A 155 -17.23 3.74 5.64
C LEU A 155 -17.42 4.99 6.51
N VAL A 156 -17.48 6.16 5.87
CA VAL A 156 -17.78 7.47 6.45
C VAL A 156 -18.89 8.16 5.65
#